data_AF-A0A5J4T9C3-F1
#
_entry.id   AF-A0A5J4T9C3-F1
#
_cell.length_a   1.000
_cell.length_b   1.000
_cell.length_c   1.000
_cell.angle_alpha   90.00
_cell.angle_beta   90.00
_cell.angle_gamma   90.00
#
_symmetry.space_group_name_H-M   'P 1'
#
loop_
_entity.id
_entity.type
_entity.pdbx_description
1 polymer ?
#
loop_
_entity_poly.entity_id
_entity_poly.type
_entity_poly.pdbx_seq_one_letter_code
_entity_poly.pdbx_strand_id
1 'polypeptide(L)'
;MQEQEQKKELVKQKDVEQKIEEDQQDNEQEFEQEIDLKKGKVKITVIGVKDVTGVDSNGKSDPFIVLKVGEIKNQTKKVKNTLNAEYNETFEFKYDSTRTEDRQIHFELWDYDTFSDNDQIGKLDVPV
;
A
#
# COMPACT_ATOMS: atom_id res chain seq x y z
N MET A 1 -55.76 -22.14 -26.14
CA MET A 1 -54.61 -22.30 -27.06
C MET A 1 -53.62 -21.15 -26.89
N GLN A 2 -54.05 -19.88 -26.98
CA GLN A 2 -53.21 -18.68 -26.75
C GLN A 2 -52.51 -18.61 -25.38
N GLU A 3 -53.17 -19.02 -24.29
CA GLU A 3 -52.58 -18.98 -22.93
C GLU A 3 -51.37 -19.93 -22.76
N GLN A 4 -51.33 -21.05 -23.51
CA GLN A 4 -50.20 -21.98 -23.46
C GLN A 4 -48.98 -21.48 -24.22
N GLU A 5 -49.16 -20.69 -25.27
CA GLU A 5 -48.06 -20.07 -26.02
C GLU A 5 -47.44 -18.92 -25.24
N GLN A 6 -48.26 -18.06 -24.62
CA GLN A 6 -47.79 -16.99 -23.74
C GLN A 6 -46.97 -17.55 -22.56
N LYS A 7 -47.41 -18.67 -21.97
CA LYS A 7 -46.67 -19.33 -20.88
C LYS A 7 -45.32 -19.89 -21.35
N LYS A 8 -45.23 -20.41 -22.57
CA LYS A 8 -43.97 -20.92 -23.14
C LYS A 8 -42.98 -19.79 -23.45
N GLU A 9 -43.46 -18.66 -23.95
CA GLU A 9 -42.64 -17.50 -24.25
C GLU A 9 -42.09 -16.85 -22.97
N LEU A 10 -42.90 -16.79 -21.91
CA LEU A 10 -42.50 -16.31 -20.59
C LEU A 10 -41.41 -17.19 -19.95
N VAL A 11 -41.49 -18.52 -20.12
CA VAL A 11 -40.45 -19.44 -19.64
C VAL A 11 -39.15 -19.22 -20.41
N LYS A 12 -39.23 -19.11 -21.73
CA LYS A 12 -38.05 -18.89 -22.58
C LYS A 12 -37.36 -17.56 -22.32
N GLN A 13 -38.11 -16.50 -21.99
CA GLN A 13 -37.54 -15.22 -21.55
C GLN A 13 -36.82 -15.35 -20.20
N LYS A 14 -37.43 -16.04 -19.23
CA LYS A 14 -36.79 -16.30 -17.94
C LYS A 14 -35.50 -17.10 -18.05
N ASP A 15 -35.48 -18.12 -18.91
CA ASP A 15 -34.28 -18.93 -19.14
C ASP A 15 -33.13 -18.09 -19.74
N VAL A 16 -33.46 -17.10 -20.59
CA VAL A 16 -32.46 -16.18 -21.17
C VAL A 16 -31.98 -15.16 -20.14
N GLU A 17 -32.87 -14.58 -19.34
CA GLU A 17 -32.51 -13.65 -18.27
C GLU A 17 -31.62 -14.31 -17.22
N GLN A 18 -31.98 -15.52 -16.77
CA GLN A 18 -31.15 -16.28 -15.83
C GLN A 18 -29.75 -16.56 -16.38
N LYS A 19 -29.66 -16.92 -17.66
CA LYS A 19 -28.36 -17.19 -18.29
C LYS A 19 -27.49 -15.92 -18.41
N ILE A 20 -28.11 -14.76 -18.66
CA ILE A 20 -27.41 -13.48 -18.69
C ILE A 20 -26.91 -13.11 -17.28
N GLU A 21 -27.70 -13.34 -16.23
CA GLU A 21 -27.29 -13.09 -14.85
C GLU A 21 -26.15 -14.03 -14.41
N GLU A 22 -26.20 -15.31 -14.80
CA GLU A 22 -25.13 -16.29 -14.56
C GLU A 22 -23.83 -15.87 -15.26
N ASP A 23 -23.87 -15.54 -16.56
CA ASP A 23 -22.69 -15.10 -17.32
C ASP A 23 -22.09 -13.79 -16.77
N GLN A 24 -22.92 -12.90 -16.20
CA GLN A 24 -22.46 -11.67 -15.56
C GLN A 24 -21.78 -11.95 -14.21
N GLN A 25 -22.37 -12.84 -13.39
CA GLN A 25 -21.79 -13.23 -12.11
C GLN A 25 -20.46 -13.98 -12.29
N ASP A 26 -20.37 -14.86 -13.27
CA ASP A 26 -19.14 -15.60 -13.56
C ASP A 26 -18.01 -14.65 -13.99
N ASN A 27 -18.30 -13.68 -14.87
CA ASN A 27 -17.33 -12.66 -15.25
C ASN A 27 -16.88 -11.78 -14.07
N GLU A 28 -17.80 -11.40 -13.19
CA GLU A 28 -17.47 -10.59 -12.01
C GLU A 28 -16.59 -11.37 -11.03
N GLN A 29 -16.89 -12.65 -10.80
CA GLN A 29 -16.06 -13.53 -9.97
C GLN A 29 -14.66 -13.76 -10.55
N GLU A 30 -14.54 -14.00 -11.86
CA GLU A 30 -13.24 -14.16 -12.52
C GLU A 30 -12.40 -12.88 -12.40
N PHE A 31 -13.02 -11.71 -12.57
CA PHE A 31 -12.36 -10.42 -12.44
C PHE A 31 -11.88 -10.14 -11.00
N GLU A 32 -12.71 -10.43 -9.99
CA GLU A 32 -12.33 -10.30 -8.59
C GLU A 32 -11.16 -11.22 -8.22
N GLN A 33 -11.15 -12.46 -8.72
CA GLN A 33 -10.05 -13.40 -8.51
C GLN A 33 -8.75 -12.90 -9.17
N GLU A 34 -8.82 -12.34 -10.38
CA GLU A 34 -7.65 -11.77 -11.04
C GLU A 34 -7.08 -10.56 -10.28
N ILE A 35 -7.96 -9.73 -9.68
CA ILE A 35 -7.54 -8.64 -8.79
C ILE A 35 -6.87 -9.18 -7.53
N ASP A 36 -7.38 -10.26 -6.93
CA ASP A 36 -6.78 -10.83 -5.72
C ASP A 36 -5.39 -11.41 -5.98
N LEU A 37 -5.18 -12.05 -7.14
CA LEU A 37 -3.85 -12.51 -7.59
C LEU A 37 -2.85 -11.37 -7.80
N LYS A 38 -3.33 -10.14 -7.98
CA LYS A 38 -2.52 -8.92 -8.15
C LYS A 38 -2.19 -8.23 -6.82
N LYS A 39 -2.75 -8.71 -5.70
CA LYS A 39 -2.48 -8.22 -4.35
C LYS A 39 -1.40 -9.06 -3.66
N GLY A 40 -0.69 -8.42 -2.74
CA GLY A 40 0.40 -9.03 -2.00
C GLY A 40 0.74 -8.24 -0.75
N LYS A 41 1.89 -8.59 -0.17
CA LYS A 41 2.44 -7.93 1.01
C LYS A 41 3.92 -7.63 0.79
N VAL A 42 4.31 -6.41 1.12
CA VAL A 42 5.71 -5.99 1.12
C VAL A 42 6.17 -5.89 2.57
N LYS A 43 7.23 -6.62 2.91
CA LYS A 43 7.85 -6.60 4.22
C LYS A 43 9.18 -5.86 4.14
N ILE A 44 9.31 -4.80 4.93
CA ILE A 44 10.47 -3.91 4.92
C ILE A 44 11.11 -3.93 6.30
N THR A 45 12.38 -4.32 6.37
CA THR A 45 13.16 -4.24 7.60
C THR A 45 14.13 -3.07 7.52
N VAL A 46 13.94 -2.09 8.40
CA VAL A 46 14.84 -0.95 8.55
C VAL A 46 15.88 -1.28 9.60
N ILE A 47 17.11 -1.51 9.16
CA ILE A 47 18.22 -1.86 10.06
C ILE A 47 18.69 -0.62 10.82
N GLY A 48 19.05 0.44 10.09
CA GLY A 48 19.65 1.64 10.68
C GLY A 48 20.07 2.67 9.65
N VAL A 49 20.62 3.77 10.15
CA VAL A 49 21.30 4.82 9.37
C VAL A 49 22.71 5.00 9.89
N LYS A 50 23.61 5.47 9.03
CA LYS A 50 25.01 5.70 9.34
C LYS A 50 25.47 7.01 8.73
N ASP A 51 26.36 7.71 9.44
CA ASP A 51 27.01 8.95 9.00
C ASP A 51 26.00 10.02 8.56
N VAL A 52 24.90 10.15 9.32
CA VAL A 52 23.88 11.18 9.11
C VAL A 52 24.51 12.57 9.29
N THR A 53 24.05 13.55 8.52
CA THR A 53 24.48 14.95 8.70
C THR A 53 23.96 15.47 10.03
N GLY A 54 24.83 16.01 10.88
CA GLY A 54 24.40 16.67 12.11
C GLY A 54 23.74 18.00 11.78
N VAL A 55 22.41 18.04 11.87
CA VAL A 55 21.60 19.24 11.57
C VAL A 55 21.46 20.12 12.81
N ASP A 56 21.47 19.53 14.00
CA ASP A 56 21.35 20.26 15.26
C ASP A 56 22.56 21.14 15.55
N SER A 57 22.32 22.17 16.38
CA SER A 57 23.34 23.10 16.88
C SER A 57 24.50 22.42 17.64
N ASN A 58 24.28 21.19 18.14
CA ASN A 58 25.30 20.39 18.83
C ASN A 58 26.13 19.50 17.88
N GLY A 59 25.85 19.54 16.57
CA GLY A 59 26.47 18.67 15.55
C GLY A 59 25.98 17.21 15.59
N LYS A 60 24.82 16.96 16.22
CA LYS A 60 24.11 15.67 16.26
C LYS A 60 22.76 15.82 15.56
N SER A 61 21.98 14.74 15.63
CA SER A 61 20.62 14.62 15.16
C SER A 61 19.90 13.56 15.99
N ASP A 62 18.58 13.57 15.93
CA ASP A 62 17.65 12.57 16.45
C ASP A 62 16.99 11.78 15.28
N PRO A 63 17.75 11.06 14.44
CA PRO A 63 17.26 10.58 13.16
C PRO A 63 16.14 9.53 13.28
N PHE A 64 15.15 9.62 12.39
CA PHE A 64 14.13 8.60 12.16
C PHE A 64 13.76 8.49 10.69
N ILE A 65 13.33 7.30 10.27
CA ILE A 65 12.90 7.04 8.89
C ILE A 65 11.38 6.96 8.85
N VAL A 66 10.78 7.71 7.93
CA VAL A 66 9.39 7.57 7.52
C VAL A 66 9.33 6.70 6.26
N LEU A 67 8.48 5.68 6.29
CA LEU A 67 8.16 4.80 5.18
C LEU A 67 6.76 5.11 4.66
N LYS A 68 6.59 5.26 3.34
CA LYS A 68 5.27 5.39 2.71
C LYS A 68 5.15 4.40 1.55
N VAL A 69 4.04 3.67 1.52
CA VAL A 69 3.63 2.81 0.39
C VAL A 69 2.16 3.09 0.16
N GLY A 70 1.82 3.58 -1.04
CA GLY A 70 0.48 4.11 -1.32
C GLY A 70 0.06 5.17 -0.30
N GLU A 71 -1.07 4.95 0.35
CA GLU A 71 -1.64 5.86 1.36
C GLU A 71 -1.15 5.56 2.79
N ILE A 72 -0.44 4.44 3.00
CA ILE A 72 -0.03 3.99 4.33
C ILE A 72 1.34 4.58 4.65
N LYS A 73 1.43 5.28 5.79
CA LYS A 73 2.66 5.83 6.35
C LYS A 73 3.00 5.16 7.67
N ASN A 74 4.23 4.68 7.80
CA ASN A 74 4.82 4.21 9.05
C ASN A 74 6.13 4.95 9.33
N GLN A 75 6.66 4.85 10.54
CA GLN A 75 7.96 5.42 10.89
C GLN A 75 8.66 4.58 11.95
N THR A 76 9.99 4.63 11.96
CA THR A 76 10.81 4.03 13.01
C THR A 76 10.71 4.81 14.32
N LYS A 77 11.24 4.23 15.40
CA LYS A 77 11.57 5.02 16.59
C LYS A 77 12.60 6.11 16.24
N LYS A 78 12.61 7.16 17.06
CA LYS A 78 13.62 8.23 17.04
C LYS A 78 14.74 7.84 17.98
N VAL A 79 15.99 8.00 17.56
CA VAL A 79 17.16 7.72 18.39
C VAL A 79 17.90 9.02 18.63
N LYS A 80 18.01 9.42 19.89
CA LYS A 80 18.50 10.76 20.23
C LYS A 80 20.01 10.92 20.11
N ASN A 81 20.46 12.12 19.74
CA ASN A 81 21.84 12.60 19.74
C ASN A 81 22.83 11.65 19.06
N THR A 82 22.46 11.08 17.91
CA THR A 82 23.31 10.15 17.17
C THR A 82 23.30 10.42 15.68
N LEU A 83 24.46 10.22 15.05
CA LEU A 83 24.58 10.20 13.58
C LEU A 83 24.52 8.76 13.02
N ASN A 84 24.44 7.77 13.92
CA ASN A 84 24.41 6.35 13.60
C ASN A 84 23.33 5.70 14.48
N ALA A 85 22.16 5.43 13.91
CA ALA A 85 21.03 4.88 14.64
C ALA A 85 20.74 3.47 14.16
N GLU A 86 20.48 2.55 15.10
CA GLU A 86 20.02 1.20 14.81
C GLU A 86 18.55 1.06 15.24
N TYR A 87 17.70 0.75 14.28
CA TYR A 87 16.27 0.56 14.48
C TYR A 87 15.94 -0.92 14.65
N ASN A 88 16.37 -1.74 13.68
CA ASN A 88 16.03 -3.17 13.56
C ASN A 88 14.51 -3.40 13.59
N GLU A 89 13.75 -2.53 12.92
CA GLU A 89 12.29 -2.54 12.90
C GLU A 89 11.77 -3.11 11.59
N THR A 90 10.68 -3.89 11.64
CA THR A 90 10.07 -4.48 10.44
C THR A 90 8.63 -4.00 10.29
N PHE A 91 8.30 -3.56 9.09
CA PHE A 91 6.98 -3.06 8.70
C PHE A 91 6.42 -3.92 7.58
N GLU A 92 5.10 -4.12 7.60
CA GLU A 92 4.37 -4.86 6.56
C GLU A 92 3.33 -3.95 5.93
N PHE A 93 3.35 -3.84 4.61
CA PHE A 93 2.42 -3.04 3.83
C PHE A 93 1.62 -3.96 2.91
N LYS A 94 0.35 -3.64 2.72
CA LYS A 94 -0.44 -4.24 1.64
C LYS A 94 0.07 -3.66 0.32
N TYR A 95 0.13 -4.50 -0.70
CA TYR A 95 0.54 -4.12 -2.04
C TYR A 95 -0.54 -4.56 -3.01
N ASP A 96 -0.91 -3.69 -3.95
CA ASP A 96 -1.79 -4.01 -5.06
C ASP A 96 -1.15 -3.53 -6.35
N SER A 97 -0.76 -4.47 -7.21
CA SER A 97 -0.12 -4.14 -8.49
C SER A 97 -1.05 -3.38 -9.45
N THR A 98 -2.38 -3.37 -9.22
CA THR A 98 -3.32 -2.55 -9.98
C THR A 98 -3.26 -1.08 -9.60
N ARG A 99 -2.84 -0.76 -8.36
CA ARG A 99 -2.67 0.61 -7.87
C ARG A 99 -1.29 1.13 -8.23
N THR A 100 -1.22 2.32 -8.80
CA THR A 100 0.08 2.89 -9.21
C THR A 100 0.87 3.37 -8.00
N GLU A 101 0.18 3.89 -6.97
CA GLU A 101 0.78 4.38 -5.74
C GLU A 101 1.43 3.29 -4.88
N ASP A 102 1.03 2.02 -5.03
CA ASP A 102 1.61 0.89 -4.29
C ASP A 102 2.92 0.39 -4.92
N ARG A 103 3.27 0.85 -6.13
CA ARG A 103 4.46 0.40 -6.90
C ARG A 103 5.76 1.08 -6.47
N GLN A 104 5.70 2.01 -5.52
CA GLN A 104 6.87 2.71 -4.99
C GLN A 104 6.85 2.71 -3.47
N ILE A 105 8.01 2.49 -2.88
CA ILE A 105 8.28 2.71 -1.46
C ILE A 105 9.05 4.02 -1.35
N HIS A 106 8.50 4.95 -0.59
CA HIS A 106 9.17 6.19 -0.23
C HIS A 106 9.82 6.05 1.14
N PHE A 107 11.12 6.32 1.20
CA PHE A 107 11.90 6.45 2.42
C PHE A 107 12.24 7.92 2.61
N GLU A 108 11.90 8.49 3.75
CA GLU A 108 12.30 9.85 4.11
C GLU A 108 13.07 9.81 5.43
N LEU A 109 14.29 10.34 5.42
CA LEU A 109 15.10 10.50 6.61
C LEU A 109 14.86 11.89 7.19
N TRP A 110 14.48 11.93 8.45
CA TRP A 110 14.14 13.15 9.18
C TRP A 110 14.98 13.26 10.45
N ASP A 111 15.28 14.50 10.83
CA ASP A 111 15.74 14.87 12.15
C ASP A 111 14.54 15.22 13.04
N TYR A 112 14.55 14.82 14.31
CA TYR A 112 13.47 15.17 15.23
C TYR A 112 13.86 16.34 16.12
N ASP A 113 13.09 17.41 16.02
CA ASP A 113 13.24 18.58 16.85
C ASP A 113 12.15 18.69 17.91
N THR A 114 12.55 19.07 19.12
CA THR A 114 11.60 19.23 20.24
C THR A 114 10.94 20.61 20.25
N PHE A 115 11.62 21.63 19.74
CA PHE A 115 11.19 23.03 19.83
C PHE A 115 10.98 23.72 18.48
N SER A 116 11.23 23.02 17.38
CA SER A 116 11.02 23.46 16.00
C SER A 116 10.36 22.37 15.17
N ASP A 117 10.06 22.67 13.91
CA ASP A 117 9.66 21.67 12.93
C ASP A 117 10.83 20.69 12.68
N ASN A 118 10.49 19.46 12.35
CA ASN A 118 11.47 18.43 12.01
C ASN A 118 12.13 18.74 10.66
N ASP A 119 13.45 18.61 10.60
CA ASP A 119 14.21 18.82 9.37
C ASP A 119 14.28 17.56 8.50
N GLN A 120 13.94 17.68 7.23
CA GLN A 120 14.13 16.57 6.28
C GLN A 120 15.59 16.53 5.84
N ILE A 121 16.28 15.43 6.18
CA ILE A 121 17.69 15.22 5.83
C ILE A 121 17.80 14.60 4.43
N GLY A 122 16.90 13.67 4.07
CA GLY A 122 16.99 12.95 2.81
C GLY A 122 15.72 12.21 2.40
N LYS A 123 15.72 11.75 1.14
CA LYS A 123 14.66 10.92 0.58
C LYS A 123 15.20 9.90 -0.41
N LEU A 124 14.54 8.77 -0.52
CA LEU A 124 14.83 7.70 -1.46
C LEU A 124 13.52 7.01 -1.88
N ASP A 125 13.32 6.87 -3.19
CA ASP A 125 12.17 6.16 -3.74
C ASP A 125 12.65 4.85 -4.37
N VAL A 126 12.06 3.73 -3.97
CA VAL A 126 12.41 2.37 -4.44
C VAL A 126 11.19 1.74 -5.10
N PRO A 127 11.27 1.36 -6.39
CA PRO A 127 10.17 0.65 -7.04
C PRO A 127 10.01 -0.77 -6.47
N VAL A 128 8.76 -1.25 -6.41
CA VAL A 128 8.36 -2.60 -5.98
C VAL A 128 7.96 -3.45 -7.18
#